data_AF-A0A2V9HUT3-F1
#
_entry.id   AF-A0A2V9HUT3-F1
#
_cell.length_a   1.000
_cell.length_b   1.000
_cell.length_c   1.000
_cell.angle_alpha   90.00
_cell.angle_beta   90.00
_cell.angle_gamma   90.00
#
_symmetry.space_group_name_H-M   'P 1'
#
loop_
_entity.id
_entity.type
_entity.pdbx_description
1 polymer ?
#
loop_
_entity_poly.entity_id
_entity_poly.type
_entity_poly.pdbx_seq_one_letter_code
_entity_poly.pdbx_strand_id
1 'polypeptide(L)' 'MDVYRNREKRKLELVSRIRKCLFLYQYWMHREFGFLNARMQTWFPFSVQVCVNGREWLARQMDRVGRKYVRQDNCFP' A
#
# COMPACT_ATOMS: atom_id res chain seq x y z
N MET A 1 -10.06 8.56 10.63
CA MET A 1 -10.43 9.77 9.88
C MET A 1 -11.92 10.06 10.11
N ASP A 2 -12.36 11.31 10.03
CA ASP A 2 -13.71 11.76 10.34
C ASP A 2 -14.08 12.97 9.47
N VAL A 3 -15.37 13.14 9.16
CA VAL A 3 -15.86 14.30 8.39
C VAL A 3 -16.26 15.38 9.38
N TYR A 4 -15.40 16.37 9.54
CA TYR A 4 -15.68 17.52 10.38
C TYR A 4 -16.43 18.59 9.59
N ARG A 5 -17.59 19.01 10.11
CA ARG A 5 -18.35 20.11 9.52
C ARG A 5 -17.86 21.44 10.07
N ASN A 6 -17.06 22.15 9.27
CA ASN A 6 -16.64 23.51 9.58
C ASN A 6 -17.78 24.48 9.24
N ARG A 7 -18.49 24.95 10.28
CA ARG A 7 -19.63 25.87 10.13
C ARG A 7 -19.20 27.26 9.65
N GLU A 8 -18.04 27.73 10.09
CA GLU A 8 -17.50 29.04 9.74
C GLU A 8 -17.16 29.12 8.25
N LYS A 9 -16.51 28.06 7.73
CA LYS A 9 -16.14 27.98 6.30
C LYS A 9 -17.22 27.37 5.41
N ARG A 10 -18.33 26.88 5.98
CA ARG A 10 -19.39 26.09 5.30
C ARG A 10 -18.81 24.94 4.45
N LYS A 11 -17.75 24.30 4.92
CA LYS A 11 -17.06 23.20 4.23
C LYS A 11 -17.03 21.95 5.10
N LEU A 12 -17.05 20.80 4.45
CA LEU A 12 -16.77 19.50 5.08
C LEU A 12 -15.28 19.24 4.93
N GLU A 13 -14.58 19.09 6.06
CA GLU A 13 -13.14 18.85 6.10
C GLU A 13 -12.90 17.40 6.56
N LEU A 14 -12.05 16.68 5.82
CA LEU A 14 -11.61 15.34 6.20
C LEU A 14 -10.49 15.47 7.22
N VAL A 15 -10.76 15.10 8.47
CA VAL A 15 -9.78 15.18 9.56
C VAL A 15 -9.27 13.79 9.90
N SER A 16 -7.95 13.61 9.91
CA SER A 16 -7.36 12.37 10.42
C SER A 16 -7.40 12.36 11.95
N ARG A 17 -8.16 11.43 12.52
CA ARG A 17 -8.18 11.16 13.97
C ARG A 17 -7.88 9.69 14.22
N ILE A 18 -7.09 9.42 15.25
CA ILE A 18 -6.80 8.07 15.75
C ILE A 18 -8.03 7.59 16.53
N ARG A 19 -8.63 6.48 16.09
CA ARG A 19 -9.76 5.81 16.76
C ARG A 19 -9.53 4.30 16.74
N LYS A 20 -10.27 3.57 17.60
CA LYS A 20 -10.33 2.11 17.53
C LYS A 20 -10.99 1.73 16.20
N CYS A 21 -10.18 1.21 15.27
CA CYS A 21 -10.61 0.76 13.95
C CYS A 21 -10.15 -0.67 13.74
N LEU A 22 -10.99 -1.50 13.14
CA LEU A 22 -10.57 -2.82 12.67
C LEU A 22 -9.80 -2.64 11.36
N PHE A 23 -8.71 -3.39 11.21
CA PHE A 23 -7.93 -3.43 9.98
C PHE A 23 -8.11 -4.80 9.35
N LEU A 24 -8.49 -4.81 8.09
CA LEU A 24 -8.52 -6.02 7.28
C LEU A 24 -7.19 -6.12 6.55
N TYR A 25 -6.54 -7.27 6.69
CA TYR A 25 -5.30 -7.58 5.98
C TYR A 25 -5.61 -8.60 4.90
N GLN A 26 -5.36 -8.20 3.65
CA GLN A 26 -5.47 -9.07 2.50
C GLN A 26 -4.09 -9.29 1.93
N TYR A 27 -3.73 -10.56 1.77
CA TYR A 27 -2.47 -10.95 1.16
C TYR A 27 -2.75 -11.55 -0.20
N TRP A 28 -1.94 -11.17 -1.19
CA TRP A 28 -2.02 -11.70 -2.54
C TRP A 28 -0.62 -12.00 -3.07
N MET A 29 -0.53 -13.06 -3.89
CA MET A 29 0.68 -13.39 -4.62
C MET A 29 0.43 -13.07 -6.10
N HIS A 30 0.89 -11.90 -6.54
CA HIS A 30 0.75 -11.48 -7.92
C HIS A 30 1.85 -12.09 -8.79
N ARG A 31 1.48 -12.50 -10.01
CA ARG A 31 2.40 -13.11 -10.97
C ARG A 31 3.55 -12.18 -11.37
N GLU A 32 3.30 -10.87 -11.39
CA GLU A 32 4.31 -9.86 -11.77
C GLU A 32 4.94 -9.14 -10.58
N PHE A 33 4.14 -8.74 -9.59
CA PHE A 33 4.60 -7.91 -8.47
C PHE A 33 5.02 -8.73 -7.25
N GLY A 34 4.75 -10.04 -7.25
CA GLY A 34 5.09 -10.89 -6.13
C GLY A 34 4.13 -10.76 -4.96
N PHE A 35 4.68 -10.86 -3.76
CA PHE A 35 3.90 -10.70 -2.54
C PHE A 35 3.39 -9.26 -2.39
N LEU A 36 2.08 -9.14 -2.32
CA LEU A 36 1.33 -7.92 -2.08
C LEU A 36 0.63 -8.03 -0.73
N ASN A 37 0.62 -6.94 0.02
CA ASN A 37 -0.29 -6.79 1.14
C ASN A 37 -1.21 -5.59 0.89
N ALA A 38 -2.46 -5.71 1.27
CA ALA A 38 -3.41 -4.62 1.32
C ALA A 38 -3.97 -4.55 2.74
N ARG A 39 -3.83 -3.38 3.35
CA ARG A 39 -4.38 -3.04 4.65
C ARG A 39 -5.54 -2.08 4.44
N MET A 40 -6.76 -2.54 4.68
CA MET A 40 -7.97 -1.72 4.59
C MET A 40 -8.47 -1.35 5.99
N GLN A 41 -8.73 -0.07 6.20
CA GLN A 41 -9.45 0.42 7.37
C GLN A 41 -10.96 0.21 7.19
N THR A 42 -11.64 -0.39 8.16
CA THR A 42 -13.10 -0.60 8.06
C THR A 42 -13.92 0.63 8.44
N TRP A 43 -13.28 1.69 8.94
CA TRP A 43 -13.94 2.96 9.24
C TRP A 43 -13.79 3.95 8.09
N PHE A 44 -14.88 4.66 7.80
CA PHE A 44 -14.92 5.74 6.82
C PHE A 44 -13.74 6.72 7.03
N PRO A 45 -13.00 7.10 5.98
CA PRO A 45 -13.27 6.96 4.55
C PRO A 45 -12.66 5.70 3.90
N PHE A 46 -12.50 4.61 4.67
CA PHE A 46 -12.03 3.32 4.18
C PHE A 46 -10.64 3.37 3.54
N SER A 47 -9.70 4.04 4.20
CA SER A 47 -8.34 4.16 3.70
C SER A 47 -7.71 2.78 3.47
N VAL A 48 -7.32 2.53 2.22
CA VAL A 48 -6.59 1.31 1.82
C VAL A 48 -5.13 1.68 1.61
N GLN A 49 -4.23 0.97 2.30
CA GLN A 49 -2.80 1.02 2.05
C GLN A 49 -2.39 -0.28 1.39
N VAL A 50 -1.86 -0.21 0.18
CA VAL A 50 -1.33 -1.37 -0.53
C VAL A 50 0.19 -1.30 -0.48
N CYS A 51 0.85 -2.27 0.14
CA CYS A 51 2.30 -2.39 0.06
C CYS A 51 2.68 -3.42 -0.99
N VAL A 52 3.52 -2.98 -1.92
CA VAL A 52 4.05 -3.78 -3.03
C VAL A 52 5.54 -3.96 -2.84
N ASN A 53 6.05 -5.18 -3.02
CA ASN A 53 7.48 -5.45 -3.02
C ASN A 53 8.11 -5.05 -4.35
N GLY A 54 8.37 -3.74 -4.55
CA GLY A 54 8.97 -3.20 -5.77
C GLY A 54 10.33 -3.84 -6.13
N ARG A 55 11.07 -4.33 -5.14
CA ARG A 55 12.32 -5.07 -5.36
C ARG A 55 12.10 -6.42 -6.02
N GLU A 56 11.06 -7.16 -5.63
CA GLU A 56 10.74 -8.43 -6.28
C GLU A 56 10.27 -8.20 -7.73
N TRP A 57 9.51 -7.13 -7.95
CA TRP A 57 9.08 -6.71 -9.28
C TRP A 57 10.25 -6.35 -10.20
N LEU A 58 11.22 -5.57 -9.70
CA LEU A 58 12.44 -5.20 -10.44
C LEU A 58 13.28 -6.44 -10.78
N ALA A 59 13.50 -7.34 -9.82
CA ALA A 59 14.23 -8.60 -10.06
C ALA A 59 13.55 -9.47 -11.13
N ARG A 60 12.21 -9.57 -11.11
CA ARG A 60 11.45 -10.31 -12.12
C ARG A 60 11.51 -9.65 -13.49
N GLN A 61 11.54 -8.32 -13.58
CA GLN A 61 11.77 -7.64 -14.85
C GLN A 61 13.17 -7.92 -15.40
N MET A 62 14.21 -7.90 -14.56
CA MET A 62 15.58 -8.20 -15.00
C MET A 62 15.73 -9.66 -15.45
N ASP A 63 15.09 -10.59 -14.75
CA ASP A 63 15.02 -12.01 -15.13
C ASP A 63 14.38 -12.21 -16.51
N ARG A 64 13.25 -11.52 -16.77
CA ARG A 64 12.52 -11.57 -18.04
C ARG A 64 13.31 -11.03 -19.24
N VAL A 65 14.29 -10.15 -19.00
CA VAL A 65 15.16 -9.55 -20.02
C VAL A 65 16.47 -10.36 -20.18
N GLY A 66 16.66 -11.43 -19.40
CA GLY A 66 17.83 -12.31 -19.50
C GLY A 66 19.16 -11.63 -19.14
N ARG A 67 19.12 -10.46 -18.49
CA ARG A 67 20.33 -9.78 -18.00
C ARG A 67 20.79 -10.48 -16.73
N LYS A 68 22.04 -10.95 -16.70
CA LYS A 68 22.68 -11.45 -15.47
C LYS A 68 22.71 -10.32 -14.43
N TYR A 69 21.95 -10.48 -13.37
CA TYR A 69 22.00 -9.59 -12.20
C TYR A 69 22.46 -10.39 -10.99
N VAL A 70 23.31 -9.80 -10.14
CA VAL A 70 23.70 -10.40 -8.87
C VAL A 70 22.70 -9.94 -7.83
N ARG A 71 21.83 -10.85 -7.39
CA ARG A 71 20.86 -10.61 -6.32
C ARG A 71 21.59 -10.73 -4.97
N GLN A 72 22.19 -9.64 -4.49
CA GLN A 72 22.63 -9.56 -3.09
C GLN A 72 21.44 -9.13 -2.23
N ASP A 73 20.59 -10.10 -1.90
CA ASP A 73 19.49 -9.92 -0.95
C ASP A 73 18.58 -8.71 -1.30
N ASN A 74 18.66 -7.59 -0.55
CA ASN A 74 17.88 -6.37 -0.71
C ASN A 74 18.50 -5.27 -1.60
N CYS A 75 19.71 -5.45 -2.14
CA CYS A 75 20.39 -4.43 -2.93
C CYS A 75 20.62 -4.87 -4.38
N PHE A 76 20.30 -3.97 -5.29
CA PHE A 76 20.69 -4.03 -6.70
C PHE A 76 21.84 -3.03 -6.89
N PRO A 77 23.10 -3.48 -6.98
CA PRO A 77 24.19 -2.65 -7.49
C PRO A 77 24.05 -2.39 -8.99
#